data_AF-A0A372FBC0-F1
#
_entry.id   AF-A0A372FBC0-F1
#
_cell.length_a   1.000
_cell.length_b   1.000
_cell.length_c   1.000
_cell.angle_alpha   90.00
_cell.angle_beta   90.00
_cell.angle_gamma   90.00
#
_symmetry.space_group_name_H-M   'P 1'
#
loop_
_entity.id
_entity.type
_entity.pdbx_description
1 polymer ?
#
loop_
_entity_poly.entity_id
_entity_poly.type
_entity_poly.pdbx_seq_one_letter_code
_entity_poly.pdbx_strand_id
1 'polypeptide(L)'
;MMFDWNKATKKLFDTLHDFKVDAFHLGGKKSYSFAIDKERKKICFVKRLKPVFYDFNQIYKCDSFVQTYYERESKTGSFTGTAKVNGERVKVRGSVSVLGDIHKICDKMGLEITIKNDYRPVYTALFISQPTYVNSDTYETAYDLCLEWDSFFDSHAIEKDKTDSNNRTVSLTLDGSTSSFASKLTSGTQVASSSIADEILKLKNLLDQGALTQEEFEAQKAKILNG
;
A
#
# COMPACT_ATOMS: atom_id res chain seq x y z
N MET A 1 -1.48 38.44 4.66
CA MET A 1 -1.17 37.28 5.53
C MET A 1 -1.71 36.02 4.85
N MET A 2 -0.85 35.04 4.59
CA MET A 2 -1.26 33.74 4.06
C MET A 2 -1.81 32.90 5.21
N PHE A 3 -3.04 32.40 5.09
CA PHE A 3 -3.64 31.55 6.11
C PHE A 3 -2.92 30.20 6.14
N ASP A 4 -2.31 29.87 7.28
CA ASP A 4 -1.63 28.61 7.52
C ASP A 4 -2.63 27.54 7.98
N TRP A 5 -3.05 26.73 7.02
CA TRP A 5 -4.00 25.64 7.24
C TRP A 5 -3.44 24.56 8.19
N ASN A 6 -2.14 24.30 8.16
CA ASN A 6 -1.54 23.22 8.94
C ASN A 6 -1.55 23.58 10.42
N LYS A 7 -1.20 24.84 10.75
CA LYS A 7 -1.28 25.35 12.12
C LYS A 7 -2.71 25.35 12.65
N ALA A 8 -3.68 25.77 11.82
CA ALA A 8 -5.09 25.79 12.20
C ALA A 8 -5.65 24.37 12.43
N THR A 9 -5.32 23.42 11.55
CA THR A 9 -5.76 22.02 11.70
C THR A 9 -5.13 21.36 12.91
N LYS A 10 -3.83 21.61 13.19
CA LYS A 10 -3.19 21.11 14.41
C LYS A 10 -3.89 21.63 15.68
N LYS A 11 -4.17 22.94 15.72
CA LYS A 11 -4.93 23.53 16.82
C LYS A 11 -6.34 22.94 16.95
N LEU A 12 -7.00 22.62 15.82
CA LEU A 12 -8.30 21.95 15.84
C LEU A 12 -8.20 20.58 16.52
N PHE A 13 -7.19 19.78 16.17
CA PHE A 13 -6.94 18.48 16.82
C PHE A 13 -6.77 18.60 18.34
N ASP A 14 -6.05 19.62 18.81
CA ASP A 14 -5.85 19.87 20.24
C ASP A 14 -7.15 20.26 21.00
N THR A 15 -8.20 20.70 20.27
CA THR A 15 -9.49 21.11 20.85
C THR A 15 -10.55 20.00 20.86
N LEU A 16 -10.23 18.81 20.36
CA LEU A 16 -11.18 17.70 20.30
C LEU A 16 -11.28 16.98 21.65
N HIS A 17 -12.23 17.38 22.50
CA HIS A 17 -12.38 16.84 23.86
C HIS A 17 -12.65 15.33 23.92
N ASP A 18 -13.34 14.77 22.91
CA ASP A 18 -13.69 13.34 22.84
C ASP A 18 -12.80 12.53 21.90
N PHE A 19 -11.63 13.04 21.56
CA PHE A 19 -10.71 12.40 20.63
C PHE A 19 -9.26 12.60 21.07
N LYS A 20 -8.61 11.53 21.52
CA LYS A 20 -7.20 11.56 21.90
C LYS A 20 -6.35 11.33 20.66
N VAL A 21 -5.59 12.35 20.26
CA VAL A 21 -4.76 12.29 19.06
C VAL A 21 -3.47 11.53 19.38
N ASP A 22 -3.41 10.27 18.97
CA ASP A 22 -2.19 9.44 19.14
C ASP A 22 -1.22 9.61 17.97
N ALA A 23 -1.73 9.80 16.75
CA ALA A 23 -0.94 10.16 15.58
C ALA A 23 -1.81 10.92 14.57
N PHE A 24 -1.18 11.69 13.68
CA PHE A 24 -1.89 12.47 12.67
C PHE A 24 -1.03 12.74 11.44
N HIS A 25 -1.71 13.06 10.34
CA HIS A 25 -1.12 13.56 9.10
C HIS A 25 -1.75 14.90 8.71
N LEU A 26 -0.93 15.88 8.35
CA LEU A 26 -1.37 17.19 7.88
C LEU A 26 -1.33 17.25 6.36
N GLY A 27 -2.46 16.94 5.72
CA GLY A 27 -2.64 17.16 4.29
C GLY A 27 -2.57 18.65 3.90
N GLY A 28 -2.05 18.91 2.70
CA GLY A 28 -2.06 20.24 2.10
C GLY A 28 -3.45 20.71 1.63
N LYS A 29 -3.53 21.86 0.97
CA LYS A 29 -4.80 22.54 0.59
C LYS A 29 -5.82 21.68 -0.19
N LYS A 30 -5.34 20.68 -0.93
CA LYS A 30 -6.17 19.84 -1.81
C LYS A 30 -6.45 18.44 -1.24
N SER A 31 -5.80 18.06 -0.13
CA SER A 31 -5.97 16.76 0.51
C SER A 31 -6.65 16.89 1.86
N TYR A 32 -7.05 15.74 2.41
CA TYR A 32 -7.51 15.66 3.79
C TYR A 32 -6.30 15.60 4.73
N SER A 33 -6.40 16.29 5.85
CA SER A 33 -5.63 15.94 7.04
C SER A 33 -6.42 14.87 7.81
N PHE A 34 -5.74 14.03 8.58
CA PHE A 34 -6.43 13.09 9.44
C PHE A 34 -5.67 12.87 10.74
N ALA A 35 -6.37 12.43 11.77
CA ALA A 35 -5.81 12.03 13.06
C ALA A 35 -6.45 10.71 13.49
N ILE A 36 -5.72 9.93 14.28
CA ILE A 36 -6.19 8.66 14.84
C ILE A 36 -6.18 8.70 16.37
N ASP A 37 -7.18 8.03 16.93
CA ASP A 37 -7.31 7.70 18.35
C ASP A 37 -7.26 6.16 18.43
N LYS A 38 -6.09 5.64 18.81
CA LYS A 38 -5.81 4.20 18.89
C LYS A 38 -6.57 3.55 20.04
N GLU A 39 -6.76 4.29 21.13
CA GLU A 39 -7.44 3.80 22.34
C GLU A 39 -8.93 3.59 22.07
N ARG A 40 -9.58 4.58 21.44
CA ARG A 40 -11.00 4.52 21.09
C ARG A 40 -11.27 3.89 19.72
N LYS A 41 -10.21 3.54 18.97
CA LYS A 41 -10.26 3.01 17.59
C LYS A 41 -11.07 3.89 16.65
N LYS A 42 -10.76 5.19 16.64
CA LYS A 42 -11.43 6.21 15.80
C LYS A 42 -10.46 6.93 14.89
N ILE A 43 -10.95 7.35 13.73
CA ILE A 43 -10.26 8.24 12.82
C ILE A 43 -11.05 9.55 12.67
N CYS A 44 -10.35 10.66 12.61
CA CYS A 44 -10.89 11.98 12.32
C CYS A 44 -10.31 12.49 11.01
N PHE A 45 -11.15 12.75 10.00
CA PHE A 45 -10.76 13.45 8.78
C PHE A 45 -11.08 14.93 8.90
N VAL A 46 -10.18 15.79 8.45
CA VAL A 46 -10.36 17.24 8.45
C VAL A 46 -10.11 17.79 7.06
N LYS A 47 -11.08 18.55 6.55
CA LYS A 47 -10.93 19.39 5.36
C LYS A 47 -11.61 20.72 5.61
N ARG A 48 -10.88 21.81 5.35
CA ARG A 48 -11.35 23.19 5.63
C ARG A 48 -11.83 23.36 7.08
N LEU A 49 -11.11 22.79 8.05
CA LEU A 49 -11.40 22.82 9.49
C LEU A 49 -12.76 22.21 9.89
N LYS A 50 -13.32 21.33 9.04
CA LYS A 50 -14.52 20.55 9.38
C LYS A 50 -14.09 19.12 9.71
N PRO A 51 -14.12 18.71 10.99
CA PRO A 51 -13.79 17.36 11.39
C PRO A 51 -14.97 16.42 11.08
N VAL A 52 -14.66 15.21 10.64
CA VAL A 52 -15.60 14.10 10.42
C VAL A 52 -14.99 12.85 11.04
N PHE A 53 -15.77 12.15 11.86
CA PHE A 53 -15.30 11.01 12.64
C PHE A 53 -15.86 9.70 12.11
N TYR A 54 -15.04 8.65 12.16
CA TYR A 54 -15.44 7.28 11.89
C TYR A 54 -14.78 6.33 12.87
N ASP A 55 -15.45 5.24 13.18
CA ASP A 55 -14.84 4.11 13.88
C ASP A 55 -13.97 3.31 12.90
N PHE A 56 -12.93 2.65 13.40
CA PHE A 56 -12.03 1.86 12.55
C PHE A 56 -12.74 0.74 11.79
N ASN A 57 -13.76 0.10 12.39
CA ASN A 57 -14.57 -0.92 11.73
C ASN A 57 -15.38 -0.41 10.52
N GLN A 58 -15.50 0.92 10.37
CA GLN A 58 -16.10 1.55 9.20
C GLN A 58 -15.08 1.76 8.09
N ILE A 59 -13.78 1.54 8.31
CA ILE A 59 -12.80 1.62 7.23
C ILE A 59 -12.91 0.35 6.40
N TYR A 60 -13.36 0.50 5.16
CA TYR A 60 -13.53 -0.61 4.21
C TYR A 60 -12.20 -0.99 3.54
N LYS A 61 -11.42 0.03 3.17
CA LYS A 61 -10.20 -0.14 2.38
C LYS A 61 -9.26 1.04 2.59
N CYS A 62 -7.96 0.78 2.55
CA CYS A 62 -6.91 1.78 2.43
C CYS A 62 -6.02 1.34 1.27
N ASP A 63 -5.80 2.22 0.29
CA ASP A 63 -4.87 1.96 -0.80
C ASP A 63 -3.81 3.06 -0.85
N SER A 64 -2.55 2.67 -0.83
CA SER A 64 -1.45 3.56 -1.20
C SER A 64 -1.36 3.73 -2.73
N PHE A 65 -1.00 4.94 -3.17
CA PHE A 65 -0.78 5.23 -4.59
C PHE A 65 0.40 6.15 -4.82
N VAL A 66 1.05 5.98 -5.98
CA VAL A 66 2.14 6.83 -6.45
C VAL A 66 1.89 7.16 -7.93
N GLN A 67 1.76 8.44 -8.24
CA GLN A 67 1.62 8.95 -9.60
C GLN A 67 2.97 9.53 -10.05
N THR A 68 3.57 8.93 -11.09
CA THR A 68 4.86 9.38 -11.63
C THR A 68 4.80 9.74 -13.11
N TYR A 69 5.73 10.59 -13.55
CA TYR A 69 5.98 10.91 -14.95
C TYR A 69 7.48 11.11 -15.17
N TYR A 70 7.92 11.12 -16.42
CA TYR A 70 9.29 11.45 -16.78
C TYR A 70 9.34 12.89 -17.30
N GLU A 71 10.24 13.68 -16.76
CA GLU A 71 10.55 15.03 -17.22
C GLU A 71 11.94 15.03 -17.84
N ARG A 72 12.08 15.67 -19.00
CA ARG A 72 13.38 15.88 -19.63
C ARG A 72 13.76 17.33 -19.40
N GLU A 73 14.92 17.57 -18.79
CA GLU A 73 15.51 18.91 -18.83
C GLU A 73 15.84 19.24 -20.28
N SER A 74 15.26 20.32 -20.81
CA SER A 74 15.72 20.87 -22.07
C SER A 74 16.29 22.26 -21.85
N LYS A 75 17.23 22.63 -22.71
CA LYS A 75 17.68 24.00 -22.84
C LYS A 75 16.80 24.85 -23.77
N THR A 76 15.70 24.33 -24.34
CA THR A 76 14.72 25.13 -25.10
C THR A 76 13.38 24.41 -25.41
N GLY A 77 12.25 25.06 -25.06
CA GLY A 77 10.92 24.98 -25.72
C GLY A 77 9.92 23.87 -25.32
N SER A 78 8.88 24.19 -24.51
CA SER A 78 7.85 23.28 -23.95
C SER A 78 7.00 22.47 -24.96
N PHE A 79 6.81 21.17 -24.68
CA PHE A 79 5.97 20.17 -25.36
C PHE A 79 5.21 19.32 -24.33
N THR A 80 3.95 18.94 -24.61
CA THR A 80 3.18 18.00 -23.77
C THR A 80 2.60 16.91 -24.65
N GLY A 81 2.82 15.65 -24.30
CA GLY A 81 2.35 14.49 -25.05
C GLY A 81 2.07 13.29 -24.15
N THR A 82 1.74 12.15 -24.75
CA THR A 82 1.61 10.87 -24.06
C THR A 82 2.51 9.85 -24.73
N ALA A 83 3.32 9.12 -23.97
CA ALA A 83 4.14 8.02 -24.46
C ALA A 83 3.68 6.70 -23.86
N LYS A 84 4.06 5.58 -24.48
CA LYS A 84 3.94 4.27 -23.88
C LYS A 84 5.33 3.82 -23.43
N VAL A 85 5.49 3.51 -22.14
CA VAL A 85 6.72 2.92 -21.58
C VAL A 85 6.31 1.60 -20.94
N ASN A 86 6.91 0.49 -21.37
CA ASN A 86 6.60 -0.87 -20.89
C ASN A 86 5.10 -1.23 -20.95
N GLY A 87 4.39 -0.78 -22.00
CA GLY A 87 2.96 -1.06 -22.20
C GLY A 87 2.01 -0.11 -21.48
N GLU A 88 2.49 0.71 -20.55
CA GLU A 88 1.68 1.66 -19.79
C GLU A 88 1.66 3.04 -20.44
N ARG A 89 0.49 3.69 -20.51
CA ARG A 89 0.36 5.06 -21.06
C ARG A 89 0.79 6.07 -20.01
N VAL A 90 1.93 6.70 -20.23
CA VAL A 90 2.50 7.73 -19.34
C VAL A 90 2.36 9.10 -20.00
N LYS A 91 1.89 10.09 -19.25
CA LYS A 91 1.87 11.48 -19.68
C LYS A 91 3.30 12.01 -19.66
N VAL A 92 3.79 12.51 -20.79
CA VAL A 92 5.14 13.06 -20.93
C VAL A 92 5.02 14.57 -21.09
N ARG A 93 5.68 15.32 -20.21
CA ARG A 93 5.88 16.76 -20.38
C ARG A 93 7.35 16.95 -20.66
N GLY A 94 7.68 17.55 -21.79
CA GLY A 94 9.06 17.68 -22.24
C GLY A 94 9.25 18.96 -23.02
N SER A 95 10.36 19.09 -23.71
CA SER A 95 10.64 20.25 -24.55
C SER A 95 11.56 19.81 -25.69
N VAL A 96 11.40 20.37 -26.89
CA VAL A 96 12.11 19.92 -28.10
C VAL A 96 13.41 20.70 -28.23
N SER A 97 14.50 20.18 -27.65
CA SER A 97 15.90 20.55 -27.91
C SER A 97 16.85 19.55 -27.23
N VAL A 98 18.06 19.41 -27.80
CA VAL A 98 19.26 18.63 -27.41
C VAL A 98 19.11 17.72 -26.18
N LEU A 99 19.37 16.41 -26.37
CA LEU A 99 19.39 15.33 -25.36
C LEU A 99 19.90 15.81 -23.99
N GLY A 100 18.99 16.17 -23.10
CA GLY A 100 19.24 16.37 -21.67
C GLY A 100 18.83 15.15 -20.85
N ASP A 101 19.20 15.15 -19.58
CA ASP A 101 18.90 14.06 -18.65
C ASP A 101 17.39 13.88 -18.48
N ILE A 102 16.99 12.61 -18.34
CA ILE A 102 15.60 12.23 -18.09
C ILE A 102 15.47 11.93 -16.61
N HIS A 103 14.63 12.68 -15.92
CA HIS A 103 14.35 12.51 -14.51
C HIS A 103 12.97 11.89 -14.30
N LYS A 104 12.87 10.95 -13.36
CA LYS A 104 11.59 10.42 -12.90
C LYS A 104 11.05 11.32 -11.79
N ILE A 105 9.85 11.85 -11.99
CA ILE A 105 9.18 12.78 -11.08
C ILE A 105 7.92 12.12 -10.52
N CYS A 106 7.73 12.23 -9.21
CA CYS A 106 6.47 11.92 -8.55
C CYS A 106 5.59 13.18 -8.53
N ASP A 107 4.45 13.15 -9.23
CA ASP A 107 3.47 14.26 -9.21
C ASP A 107 2.67 14.23 -7.90
N LYS A 108 2.26 13.02 -7.48
CA LYS A 108 1.44 12.80 -6.30
C LYS A 108 1.73 11.46 -5.65
N MET A 109 1.64 11.43 -4.33
CA MET A 109 1.70 10.21 -3.52
C MET A 109 0.80 10.37 -2.32
N GLY A 110 0.08 9.31 -1.94
CA GLY A 110 -0.90 9.38 -0.88
C GLY A 110 -1.55 8.06 -0.52
N LEU A 111 -2.52 8.17 0.38
CA LEU A 111 -3.49 7.13 0.70
C LEU A 111 -4.89 7.53 0.24
N GLU A 112 -5.65 6.56 -0.24
CA GLU A 112 -7.09 6.64 -0.44
C GLU A 112 -7.78 5.74 0.57
N ILE A 113 -8.47 6.34 1.54
CA ILE A 113 -9.17 5.64 2.60
C ILE A 113 -10.67 5.61 2.28
N THR A 114 -11.22 4.43 2.08
CA THR A 114 -12.64 4.21 1.74
C THR A 114 -13.41 3.81 2.98
N ILE A 115 -14.52 4.49 3.26
CA ILE A 115 -15.40 4.18 4.40
C ILE A 115 -16.60 3.34 3.97
N LYS A 116 -16.92 2.29 4.73
CA LYS A 116 -18.11 1.45 4.65
C LYS A 116 -19.35 2.24 5.11
N ASN A 117 -19.93 3.00 4.20
CA ASN A 117 -21.22 3.65 4.34
C ASN A 117 -21.97 3.56 2.98
N ASP A 118 -23.26 3.87 2.94
CA ASP A 118 -24.11 3.80 1.74
C ASP A 118 -23.51 4.54 0.53
N TYR A 119 -22.77 5.61 0.79
CA TYR A 119 -22.13 6.45 -0.24
C TYR A 119 -20.66 6.12 -0.52
N ARG A 120 -20.07 5.18 0.22
CA ARG A 120 -18.64 4.80 0.15
C ARG A 120 -17.67 5.97 -0.07
N PRO A 121 -17.65 6.98 0.82
CA PRO A 121 -16.79 8.14 0.61
C PRO A 121 -15.32 7.74 0.63
N VAL A 122 -14.54 8.33 -0.28
CA VAL A 122 -13.08 8.15 -0.40
C VAL A 122 -12.37 9.41 0.08
N TYR A 123 -11.50 9.25 1.07
CA TYR A 123 -10.70 10.31 1.65
C TYR A 123 -9.25 10.20 1.19
N THR A 124 -8.81 11.16 0.37
CA THR A 124 -7.44 11.21 -0.14
C THR A 124 -6.53 12.05 0.76
N ALA A 125 -5.52 11.42 1.35
CA ALA A 125 -4.44 12.06 2.09
C ALA A 125 -3.17 12.05 1.23
N LEU A 126 -2.60 13.22 0.95
CA LEU A 126 -1.39 13.35 0.12
C LEU A 126 -0.16 13.60 0.99
N PHE A 127 0.91 12.85 0.76
CA PHE A 127 2.26 13.10 1.29
C PHE A 127 3.11 13.91 0.30
N ILE A 128 2.94 13.63 -1.00
CA ILE A 128 3.48 14.45 -2.09
C ILE A 128 2.31 15.09 -2.81
N SER A 129 2.30 16.43 -2.85
CA SER A 129 1.26 17.22 -3.52
C SER A 129 1.81 18.18 -4.58
N GLN A 130 3.13 18.19 -4.75
CA GLN A 130 3.86 18.94 -5.75
C GLN A 130 4.87 18.00 -6.42
N PRO A 131 5.21 18.24 -7.70
CA PRO A 131 6.20 17.44 -8.40
C PRO A 131 7.53 17.36 -7.64
N THR A 132 7.98 16.13 -7.34
CA THR A 132 9.18 15.85 -6.55
C THR A 132 10.01 14.77 -7.25
N TYR A 133 11.33 14.94 -7.32
CA TYR A 133 12.21 13.92 -7.88
C TYR A 133 12.18 12.63 -7.05
N VAL A 134 12.08 11.48 -7.72
CA VAL A 134 11.95 10.16 -7.05
C VAL A 134 13.19 9.77 -6.24
N ASN A 135 14.34 10.37 -6.51
CA ASN A 135 15.61 10.14 -5.80
C ASN A 135 15.95 11.25 -4.79
N SER A 136 14.96 12.05 -4.38
CA SER A 136 15.16 13.10 -3.38
C SER A 136 14.80 12.61 -1.98
N ASP A 137 15.48 13.13 -0.96
CA ASP A 137 15.19 12.84 0.46
C ASP A 137 13.72 13.12 0.83
N THR A 138 13.12 14.13 0.18
CA THR A 138 11.70 14.46 0.35
C THR A 138 10.79 13.35 -0.17
N TYR A 139 11.13 12.73 -1.30
CA TYR A 139 10.39 11.59 -1.81
C TYR A 139 10.54 10.37 -0.90
N GLU A 140 11.77 10.04 -0.49
CA GLU A 140 12.04 8.89 0.36
C GLU A 140 11.29 9.01 1.71
N THR A 141 11.39 10.16 2.36
CA THR A 141 10.67 10.43 3.62
C THR A 141 9.15 10.31 3.43
N ALA A 142 8.60 10.85 2.33
CA ALA A 142 7.17 10.77 2.06
C ALA A 142 6.71 9.34 1.74
N TYR A 143 7.56 8.56 1.06
CA TYR A 143 7.30 7.16 0.74
C TYR A 143 7.29 6.30 2.00
N ASP A 144 8.28 6.47 2.88
CA ASP A 144 8.35 5.75 4.16
C ASP A 144 7.13 6.06 5.04
N LEU A 145 6.76 7.34 5.14
CA LEU A 145 5.54 7.74 5.85
C LEU A 145 4.28 7.13 5.23
N CYS A 146 4.19 7.10 3.90
CA CYS A 146 3.06 6.49 3.21
C CYS A 146 2.94 5.01 3.53
N LEU A 147 4.05 4.27 3.51
CA LEU A 147 4.10 2.85 3.85
C LEU A 147 3.80 2.58 5.32
N GLU A 148 4.27 3.44 6.23
CA GLU A 148 3.96 3.34 7.67
C GLU A 148 2.45 3.44 7.89
N TRP A 149 1.80 4.43 7.29
CA TRP A 149 0.36 4.61 7.42
C TRP A 149 -0.44 3.50 6.73
N ASP A 150 -0.03 3.05 5.54
CA ASP A 150 -0.65 1.92 4.84
C ASP A 150 -0.65 0.66 5.73
N SER A 151 0.52 0.33 6.27
CA SER A 151 0.71 -0.78 7.20
C SER A 151 -0.11 -0.64 8.49
N PHE A 152 -0.24 0.58 9.01
CA PHE A 152 -1.07 0.86 10.17
C PHE A 152 -2.55 0.53 9.90
N PHE A 153 -3.11 1.00 8.78
CA PHE A 153 -4.51 0.72 8.43
C PHE A 153 -4.77 -0.76 8.19
N ASP A 154 -3.85 -1.44 7.50
CA ASP A 154 -3.92 -2.88 7.23
C ASP A 154 -3.92 -3.77 8.48
N SER A 155 -3.26 -3.30 9.54
CA SER A 155 -3.08 -4.08 10.78
C SER A 155 -4.06 -3.71 11.88
N HIS A 156 -4.47 -2.45 11.97
CA HIS A 156 -5.25 -1.94 13.11
C HIS A 156 -6.68 -1.54 12.76
N ALA A 157 -6.96 -1.19 11.50
CA ALA A 157 -8.24 -0.62 11.11
C ALA A 157 -9.10 -1.54 10.25
N ILE A 158 -8.46 -2.27 9.32
CA ILE A 158 -9.16 -3.17 8.41
C ILE A 158 -9.23 -4.55 9.07
N GLU A 159 -10.42 -4.93 9.52
CA GLU A 159 -10.66 -6.31 9.93
C GLU A 159 -10.52 -7.21 8.69
N LYS A 160 -9.44 -7.98 8.64
CA LYS A 160 -9.33 -9.08 7.68
C LYS A 160 -10.36 -10.13 8.10
N ASP A 161 -11.36 -10.37 7.26
CA ASP A 161 -12.37 -11.41 7.48
C ASP A 161 -11.65 -12.71 7.89
N LYS A 162 -11.76 -13.07 9.18
CA LYS A 162 -11.34 -14.37 9.70
C LYS A 162 -12.47 -15.37 9.44
N THR A 163 -12.75 -15.65 8.18
CA THR A 163 -13.67 -16.70 7.70
C THR A 163 -13.03 -17.21 6.39
N ASP A 164 -12.58 -18.45 6.22
CA ASP A 164 -12.90 -19.72 6.88
C ASP A 164 -11.69 -20.66 6.86
N SER A 165 -11.27 -21.18 8.01
CA SER A 165 -10.38 -22.38 8.07
C SER A 165 -10.58 -23.25 9.31
N ASN A 166 -11.70 -23.12 10.03
CA ASN A 166 -12.03 -24.01 11.14
C ASN A 166 -13.55 -24.21 11.22
N ASN A 167 -14.10 -25.16 10.46
CA ASN A 167 -14.91 -26.26 11.00
C ASN A 167 -15.43 -27.16 9.87
N ARG A 168 -14.63 -28.16 9.49
CA ARG A 168 -15.19 -29.39 8.90
C ARG A 168 -14.60 -30.59 9.64
N THR A 169 -14.74 -30.61 10.97
CA THR A 169 -14.80 -31.87 11.69
C THR A 169 -16.15 -32.48 11.38
N VAL A 170 -16.20 -33.25 10.29
CA VAL A 170 -17.30 -34.18 10.04
C VAL A 170 -17.18 -35.26 11.11
N SER A 171 -17.88 -35.07 12.23
CA SER A 171 -18.20 -36.18 13.13
C SER A 171 -19.24 -37.04 12.44
N LEU A 172 -18.78 -37.99 11.62
CA LEU A 172 -19.57 -39.14 11.20
C LEU A 172 -19.79 -40.00 12.45
N THR A 173 -20.92 -39.83 13.12
CA THR A 173 -21.49 -40.91 13.93
C THR A 173 -21.96 -41.99 12.97
N LEU A 174 -21.18 -43.05 12.85
CA LEU A 174 -21.59 -44.31 12.23
C LEU A 174 -21.63 -45.37 13.32
N ASP A 175 -22.77 -46.04 13.35
CA ASP A 175 -23.16 -47.07 14.32
C ASP A 175 -22.17 -48.24 14.39
N GLY A 176 -22.22 -48.94 15.51
CA GLY A 176 -21.23 -49.92 15.91
C GLY A 176 -21.02 -51.08 14.94
N SER A 177 -19.75 -51.50 14.79
CA SER A 177 -19.30 -52.90 14.87
C SER A 177 -17.77 -53.01 14.68
N THR A 178 -17.17 -53.76 15.61
CA THR A 178 -16.00 -54.65 15.43
C THR A 178 -14.60 -54.10 15.11
N SER A 179 -13.71 -54.34 16.08
CA SER A 179 -12.39 -54.99 15.99
C SER A 179 -11.23 -54.28 15.28
N SER A 180 -10.28 -53.83 16.13
CA SER A 180 -8.83 -54.08 16.07
C SER A 180 -8.19 -54.24 14.68
N PHE A 181 -7.32 -53.30 14.31
CA PHE A 181 -5.95 -53.61 13.87
C PHE A 181 -5.02 -52.42 14.11
N ALA A 182 -3.95 -52.69 14.85
CA ALA A 182 -2.83 -51.80 15.07
C ALA A 182 -2.01 -51.63 13.78
N SER A 183 -1.53 -50.41 13.54
CA SER A 183 -0.22 -50.07 12.93
C SER A 183 -0.23 -48.55 12.66
N LYS A 184 0.82 -47.76 12.76
CA LYS A 184 2.21 -47.93 13.19
C LYS A 184 2.80 -46.52 13.04
N LEU A 185 3.48 -46.02 14.08
CA LEU A 185 4.41 -44.90 13.94
C LEU A 185 5.49 -45.29 12.92
N THR A 186 5.66 -44.47 11.88
CA THR A 186 6.95 -44.34 11.19
C THR A 186 7.07 -42.94 10.60
N SER A 187 8.06 -42.22 11.12
CA SER A 187 8.72 -41.08 10.49
C SER A 187 9.03 -41.37 9.03
N GLY A 188 8.75 -40.41 8.16
CA GLY A 188 9.10 -40.48 6.74
C GLY A 188 8.82 -39.16 6.06
N THR A 189 9.89 -38.41 5.82
CA THR A 189 10.09 -37.42 4.76
C THR A 189 8.96 -37.40 3.72
N GLN A 190 8.03 -36.45 3.86
CA GLN A 190 7.17 -36.08 2.74
C GLN A 190 7.82 -34.92 2.02
N VAL A 191 8.40 -35.28 0.88
CA VAL A 191 8.79 -34.41 -0.22
C VAL A 191 7.63 -33.45 -0.45
N ALA A 192 7.85 -32.18 -0.12
CA ALA A 192 6.95 -31.12 -0.53
C ALA A 192 6.89 -31.15 -2.05
N SER A 193 5.73 -31.49 -2.60
CA SER A 193 5.34 -31.02 -3.92
C SER A 193 5.17 -29.51 -3.79
N SER A 194 6.29 -28.77 -3.74
CA SER A 194 6.27 -27.32 -3.87
C SER A 194 5.59 -27.01 -5.18
N SER A 195 4.52 -26.22 -5.14
CA SER A 195 3.91 -25.74 -6.35
C SER A 195 4.98 -24.99 -7.14
N ILE A 196 5.02 -25.14 -8.46
CA ILE A 196 5.90 -24.35 -9.35
C ILE A 196 5.83 -22.85 -9.02
N ALA A 197 4.65 -22.38 -8.60
CA ALA A 197 4.42 -21.02 -8.15
C ALA A 197 5.21 -20.65 -6.87
N ASP A 198 5.31 -21.57 -5.90
CA ASP A 198 6.02 -21.35 -4.63
C ASP A 198 7.53 -21.26 -4.85
N GLU A 199 8.07 -22.01 -5.81
CA GLU A 199 9.48 -21.96 -6.16
C GLU A 199 9.84 -20.67 -6.88
N ILE A 200 8.99 -20.22 -7.83
CA ILE A 200 9.17 -18.93 -8.52
C ILE A 200 9.07 -17.76 -7.52
N LEU A 201 8.17 -17.85 -6.53
CA LEU A 201 8.04 -16.83 -5.47
C LEU A 201 9.30 -16.75 -4.60
N LYS A 202 9.90 -17.89 -4.23
CA LYS A 202 11.17 -17.93 -3.48
C LYS A 202 12.32 -17.32 -4.27
N LEU A 203 12.41 -17.63 -5.57
CA LEU A 203 13.44 -17.05 -6.44
C LEU A 203 13.30 -15.52 -6.53
N LYS A 204 12.08 -15.01 -6.63
CA LYS A 204 11.82 -13.56 -6.66
C LYS A 204 12.26 -12.90 -5.35
N ASN A 205 11.94 -13.51 -4.22
CA ASN A 205 12.33 -12.97 -2.92
C ASN A 205 13.87 -12.90 -2.75
N LEU A 206 14.61 -13.86 -3.31
CA LEU A 206 16.08 -13.84 -3.29
C LEU A 206 16.67 -12.75 -4.21
N LEU A 207 16.04 -12.50 -5.36
CA LEU A 207 16.39 -11.38 -6.24
C LEU A 207 16.13 -10.03 -5.56
N ASP A 208 14.96 -9.87 -4.92
CA ASP A 208 14.58 -8.66 -4.20
C ASP A 208 15.52 -8.38 -3.01
N GLN A 209 16.11 -9.42 -2.42
CA GLN A 209 17.13 -9.33 -1.35
C GLN A 209 18.55 -9.10 -1.88
N GLY A 210 18.75 -9.08 -3.20
CA GLY A 210 20.09 -8.97 -3.82
C GLY A 210 20.98 -10.21 -3.63
N ALA A 211 20.41 -11.34 -3.20
CA ALA A 211 21.13 -12.60 -3.06
C ALA A 211 21.34 -13.31 -4.41
N LEU A 212 20.55 -12.94 -5.43
CA LEU A 212 20.69 -13.37 -6.82
C LEU A 212 20.75 -12.17 -7.74
N THR A 213 21.45 -12.32 -8.86
CA THR A 213 21.39 -11.39 -9.98
C THR A 213 20.18 -11.69 -10.88
N GLN A 214 19.76 -10.71 -11.69
CA GLN A 214 18.65 -10.88 -12.64
C GLN A 214 18.88 -12.06 -13.61
N GLU A 215 20.12 -12.25 -14.05
CA GLU A 215 20.52 -13.33 -14.98
C GLU A 215 20.36 -14.71 -14.33
N GLU A 216 20.75 -14.86 -13.06
CA GLU A 216 20.62 -16.10 -12.30
C GLU A 216 19.15 -16.43 -11.99
N PHE A 217 18.34 -15.41 -11.70
CA PHE A 217 16.90 -15.57 -11.48
C PHE A 217 16.22 -16.13 -12.74
N GLU A 218 16.51 -15.56 -13.92
CA GLU A 218 15.89 -15.99 -15.17
C GLU A 218 16.32 -17.40 -15.59
N ALA A 219 17.59 -17.75 -15.40
CA ALA A 219 18.09 -19.10 -15.68
C ALA A 219 17.39 -20.17 -14.82
N GLN A 220 17.20 -19.91 -13.52
CA GLN A 220 16.52 -20.84 -12.62
C GLN A 220 15.01 -20.90 -12.87
N LYS A 221 14.37 -19.77 -13.16
CA LYS A 221 12.95 -19.71 -13.53
C LYS A 221 12.66 -20.52 -14.80
N ALA A 222 13.50 -20.40 -15.83
CA ALA A 222 13.35 -21.16 -17.07
C ALA A 222 13.50 -22.67 -16.84
N LYS A 223 14.38 -23.08 -15.91
CA LYS A 223 14.59 -24.49 -15.55
C LYS A 223 13.38 -25.10 -14.84
N ILE A 224 12.68 -24.32 -14.01
CA ILE A 224 11.48 -24.77 -13.28
C ILE A 224 10.24 -24.81 -14.19
N LEU A 225 10.15 -23.92 -15.19
CA LEU A 225 9.02 -23.90 -16.14
C LEU A 225 9.12 -24.97 -17.24
N ASN A 226 10.34 -25.41 -17.58
CA ASN A 226 10.61 -26.38 -18.65
C ASN A 226 11.08 -27.76 -18.13
N GLY A 227 11.07 -27.97 -16.81
CA GLY A 227 11.39 -29.25 -16.16
C GLY A 227 10.13 -30.03 -15.84
#